data_AF-A0A7K3YEN8-F1
#
_entry.id   AF-A0A7K3YEN8-F1
#
_cell.length_a   1.000
_cell.length_b   1.000
_cell.length_c   1.000
_cell.angle_alpha   90.00
_cell.angle_beta   90.00
_cell.angle_gamma   90.00
#
_symmetry.space_group_name_H-M   'P 1'
#
loop_
_entity.id
_entity.type
_entity.pdbx_description
1 polymer ?
#
loop_
_entity_poly.entity_id
_entity_poly.type
_entity_poly.pdbx_seq_one_letter_code
_entity_poly.pdbx_strand_id
1 'polypeptide(L)'
;MTPKVSSGTCLICRTPITKRKALKHGIECLQTAGWPTGKKPSLIIMIQGQRSKKYWLIVLARHDALLADLDKLIRDVWVECCEHLSSFRIGGAMYDSDDEYSTDAMAVPLADLVSPGSTFSYDYDFGSTTSLDLKVIGESPVTPPDACLCLIARNDRPTIPCDICGGKAGFILDDPDEENAHYYCSKCLESTELDPEYADIISNSPRDGICGYVEDPIAALSWYPSGWSADEIVPEISGDIQEDIIFSDEMEMDNAIAAVIQDIGPDIDAFVEAEREAYGEEDAGMAGMSVLAFCTFMYTLYKREIGVWDATSVQNCLVENLSQNPIYPDDWAENAVPALCRFLTRMEASGRLTNASELIAALKEGEPDFQEEVTSPEKSKAIFRHILMEAEEMGVNTNDLDEFSTFAVKELATLAGFDLENEEVQDELIRQIEGGQPAVSGDELRTAMIFIRCEDFCSRFDDETVLDRCKKITGDLFDHPATPLLRGDVILWSAAIVYTACRDAGLIRPGKGGSPRLAEEIGLFFGFERSSIRNKVAALRKLLPD
;
A
#
# COMPACT_ATOMS: atom_id res chain seq x y z
N MET A 1 20.18 27.98 18.71
CA MET A 1 19.22 28.50 19.71
C MET A 1 17.84 28.46 19.10
N THR A 2 17.05 27.42 19.37
CA THR A 2 15.69 27.28 18.84
C THR A 2 14.78 28.39 19.41
N PRO A 3 13.96 29.06 18.61
CA PRO A 3 13.11 30.13 19.10
C PRO A 3 12.13 29.57 20.14
N LYS A 4 12.09 30.20 21.31
CA LYS A 4 11.22 29.85 22.47
C LYS A 4 9.71 29.97 22.19
N VAL A 5 9.31 30.27 20.95
CA VAL A 5 7.93 30.54 20.55
C VAL A 5 7.66 29.77 19.27
N SER A 6 6.76 28.79 19.34
CA SER A 6 6.25 28.10 18.16
C SER A 6 5.40 29.07 17.33
N SER A 7 5.90 29.40 16.14
CA SER A 7 5.21 30.22 15.13
C SER A 7 4.21 29.37 14.35
N GLY A 8 3.24 30.05 13.74
CA GLY A 8 2.25 29.43 12.88
C GLY A 8 1.58 30.46 12.01
N THR A 9 0.63 30.01 11.22
CA THR A 9 -0.10 30.85 10.28
C THR A 9 -1.60 30.73 10.54
N CYS A 10 -2.31 31.86 10.55
CA CYS A 10 -3.77 31.85 10.52
C CYS A 10 -4.23 31.56 9.09
N LEU A 11 -5.02 30.51 8.89
CA LEU A 11 -5.42 30.09 7.55
C LEU A 11 -6.57 30.93 6.98
N ILE A 12 -7.28 31.69 7.82
CA ILE A 12 -8.36 32.58 7.39
C ILE A 12 -7.81 33.87 6.76
N CYS A 13 -6.89 34.56 7.45
CA CYS A 13 -6.33 35.83 6.98
C CYS A 13 -4.87 35.75 6.51
N ARG A 14 -4.27 34.56 6.54
CA ARG A 14 -2.89 34.27 6.11
C ARG A 14 -1.80 35.02 6.88
N THR A 15 -2.12 35.59 8.05
CA THR A 15 -1.13 36.33 8.85
C THR A 15 -0.34 35.40 9.78
N PRO A 16 0.95 35.68 10.01
CA PRO A 16 1.75 34.96 11.00
C PRO A 16 1.23 35.18 12.42
N ILE A 17 1.13 34.09 13.16
CA ILE A 17 0.68 34.04 14.54
C ILE A 17 1.63 33.22 15.42
N THR A 18 1.36 33.18 16.70
CA THR A 18 2.07 32.32 17.65
C THR A 18 1.06 31.46 18.37
N LYS A 19 1.44 30.24 18.76
CA LYS A 19 0.54 29.32 19.48
C LYS A 19 -0.18 29.98 20.66
N ARG A 20 0.51 30.85 21.41
CA ARG A 20 -0.07 31.59 22.57
C ARG A 20 -1.15 32.60 22.17
N LYS A 21 -1.02 33.26 21.02
CA LYS A 21 -1.96 34.28 20.53
C LYS A 21 -3.03 33.71 19.60
N ALA A 22 -2.89 32.45 19.20
CA ALA A 22 -3.69 31.85 18.15
C ALA A 22 -5.19 31.80 18.47
N LEU A 23 -5.59 31.51 19.72
CA LEU A 23 -7.00 31.59 20.14
C LEU A 23 -7.57 33.01 19.98
N LYS A 24 -6.88 34.01 20.56
CA LYS A 24 -7.34 35.41 20.52
C LYS A 24 -7.48 35.89 19.08
N HIS A 25 -6.44 35.64 18.27
CA HIS A 25 -6.44 36.01 16.86
C HIS A 25 -7.53 35.26 16.08
N GLY A 26 -7.69 33.95 16.30
CA GLY A 26 -8.71 33.14 15.62
C GLY A 26 -10.13 33.65 15.88
N ILE A 27 -10.46 34.03 17.12
CA ILE A 27 -11.77 34.63 17.44
C ILE A 27 -11.97 35.96 16.71
N GLU A 28 -11.00 36.86 16.78
CA GLU A 28 -11.06 38.17 16.09
C GLU A 28 -11.21 37.98 14.58
N CYS A 29 -10.45 37.04 14.00
CA CYS A 29 -10.46 36.75 12.57
C CYS A 29 -11.80 36.16 12.12
N LEU A 30 -12.36 35.20 12.88
CA LEU A 30 -13.67 34.61 12.61
C LEU A 30 -14.79 35.65 12.61
N GLN A 31 -14.76 36.59 13.56
CA GLN A 31 -15.75 37.68 13.61
C GLN A 31 -15.72 38.58 12.38
N THR A 32 -14.55 38.73 11.75
CA THR A 32 -14.36 39.56 10.55
C THR A 32 -14.41 38.77 9.24
N ALA A 33 -14.44 37.43 9.29
CA ALA A 33 -14.35 36.57 8.10
C ALA A 33 -15.59 36.59 7.22
N GLY A 34 -16.72 37.11 7.72
CA GLY A 34 -18.00 37.10 6.99
C GLY A 34 -18.64 35.71 6.88
N TRP A 35 -18.14 34.74 7.65
CA TRP A 35 -18.65 33.38 7.71
C TRP A 35 -20.03 33.30 8.41
N PRO A 36 -20.84 32.26 8.11
CA PRO A 36 -22.16 32.11 8.69
C PRO A 36 -22.12 31.99 10.22
N THR A 37 -23.20 32.38 10.87
CA THR A 37 -23.40 32.18 12.32
C THR A 37 -24.44 31.11 12.60
N GLY A 38 -24.13 30.19 13.50
CA GLY A 38 -25.01 29.09 13.88
C GLY A 38 -25.94 29.43 15.04
N LYS A 39 -26.99 28.61 15.23
CA LYS A 39 -27.88 28.71 16.41
C LYS A 39 -27.19 28.27 17.71
N LYS A 40 -26.23 27.35 17.60
CA LYS A 40 -25.38 26.87 18.68
C LYS A 40 -23.93 27.24 18.34
N PRO A 41 -23.10 27.61 19.34
CA PRO A 41 -21.73 27.99 19.09
C PRO A 41 -20.90 26.79 18.61
N SER A 42 -19.98 27.05 17.70
CA SER A 42 -18.94 26.14 17.26
C SER A 42 -17.80 26.09 18.28
N LEU A 43 -17.19 24.92 18.44
CA LEU A 43 -16.05 24.72 19.32
C LEU A 43 -14.74 25.08 18.60
N ILE A 44 -13.79 25.65 19.35
CA ILE A 44 -12.42 25.89 18.86
C ILE A 44 -11.50 24.90 19.57
N ILE A 45 -10.92 23.97 18.83
CA ILE A 45 -10.13 22.86 19.34
C ILE A 45 -8.67 23.05 18.94
N MET A 46 -7.77 23.06 19.91
CA MET A 46 -6.32 22.99 19.71
C MET A 46 -5.89 21.52 19.75
N ILE A 47 -5.12 21.10 18.76
CA ILE A 47 -4.54 19.76 18.66
C ILE A 47 -3.02 19.94 18.64
N GLN A 48 -2.27 19.11 19.36
CA GLN A 48 -0.80 19.16 19.36
C GLN A 48 -0.20 17.77 19.50
N GLY A 49 0.99 17.56 18.93
CA GLY A 49 1.76 16.34 19.21
C GLY A 49 2.12 16.26 20.69
N GLN A 50 1.83 15.12 21.33
CA GLN A 50 2.07 14.93 22.77
C GLN A 50 3.57 14.98 23.10
N ARG A 51 4.38 14.28 22.29
CA ARG A 51 5.86 14.28 22.38
C ARG A 51 6.51 15.40 21.57
N SER A 52 5.82 15.91 20.55
CA SER A 52 6.34 16.91 19.61
C SER A 52 5.51 18.20 19.58
N LYS A 53 5.49 18.93 20.71
CA LYS A 53 4.64 20.13 20.94
C LYS A 53 4.86 21.31 19.99
N LYS A 54 5.90 21.26 19.15
CA LYS A 54 6.18 22.22 18.07
C LYS A 54 5.12 22.13 16.97
N TYR A 55 4.55 20.95 16.76
CA TYR A 55 3.46 20.68 15.85
C TYR A 55 2.12 20.96 16.56
N TRP A 56 1.26 21.78 15.94
CA TRP A 56 -0.09 22.06 16.44
C TRP A 56 -1.03 22.54 15.33
N LEU A 57 -2.31 22.22 15.51
CA LEU A 57 -3.44 22.62 14.67
C LEU A 57 -4.50 23.33 15.51
N ILE A 58 -5.29 24.20 14.89
CA ILE A 58 -6.52 24.76 15.47
C ILE A 58 -7.67 24.54 14.50
N VAL A 59 -8.69 23.86 15.00
CA VAL A 59 -9.88 23.48 14.25
C VAL A 59 -11.08 24.24 14.79
N LEU A 60 -11.90 24.77 13.89
CA LEU A 60 -13.26 25.23 14.19
C LEU A 60 -14.22 24.09 13.88
N ALA A 61 -14.93 23.62 14.91
CA ALA A 61 -15.85 22.50 14.81
C ALA A 61 -17.30 22.96 15.02
N ARG A 62 -18.19 22.70 14.06
CA ARG A 62 -19.62 22.95 14.21
C ARG A 62 -20.16 22.10 15.37
N HIS A 63 -21.17 22.61 16.07
CA HIS A 63 -21.68 21.97 17.28
C HIS A 63 -22.20 20.53 17.11
N ASP A 64 -22.62 20.16 15.91
CA ASP A 64 -23.13 18.85 15.50
C ASP A 64 -22.09 18.02 14.73
N ALA A 65 -20.86 18.51 14.58
CA ALA A 65 -19.77 17.73 14.01
C ALA A 65 -19.53 16.49 14.89
N LEU A 66 -19.36 15.35 14.23
CA LEU A 66 -19.14 14.07 14.88
C LEU A 66 -17.68 13.93 15.29
N LEU A 67 -17.43 13.03 16.22
CA LEU A 67 -16.06 12.64 16.59
C LEU A 67 -15.34 12.01 15.38
N ALA A 68 -16.06 11.29 14.51
CA ALA A 68 -15.55 10.75 13.25
C ALA A 68 -15.11 11.84 12.25
N ASP A 69 -15.81 12.98 12.20
CA ASP A 69 -15.38 14.10 11.35
C ASP A 69 -14.01 14.62 11.82
N LEU A 70 -13.81 14.69 13.15
CA LEU A 70 -12.55 15.18 13.74
C LEU A 70 -11.41 14.19 13.54
N ASP A 71 -11.69 12.89 13.61
CA ASP A 71 -10.75 11.83 13.24
C ASP A 71 -10.27 12.01 11.80
N LYS A 72 -11.21 12.09 10.85
CA LYS A 72 -10.91 12.25 9.43
C LYS A 72 -10.08 13.51 9.16
N LEU A 73 -10.42 14.65 9.76
CA LEU A 73 -9.60 15.86 9.63
C LEU A 73 -8.17 15.65 10.13
N ILE A 74 -7.98 14.97 11.27
CA ILE A 74 -6.64 14.72 11.82
C ILE A 74 -5.84 13.81 10.89
N ARG A 75 -6.47 12.77 10.34
CA ARG A 75 -5.90 11.83 9.36
C ARG A 75 -5.45 12.56 8.10
N ASP A 76 -6.39 13.17 7.39
CA ASP A 76 -6.18 13.86 6.11
C ASP A 76 -5.14 14.99 6.21
N VAL A 77 -5.02 15.63 7.37
CA VAL A 77 -4.10 16.77 7.55
C VAL A 77 -2.74 16.35 8.13
N TRP A 78 -2.65 15.23 8.85
CA TRP A 78 -1.53 15.09 9.80
C TRP A 78 -1.00 13.70 10.12
N VAL A 79 -1.75 12.61 9.99
CA VAL A 79 -1.27 11.30 10.51
C VAL A 79 -1.58 10.09 9.64
N GLU A 80 -2.41 10.20 8.61
CA GLU A 80 -2.76 9.03 7.78
C GLU A 80 -1.55 8.50 6.99
N CYS A 81 -1.35 7.19 6.97
CA CYS A 81 -0.31 6.54 6.17
C CYS A 81 -0.74 5.20 5.57
N CYS A 82 -1.43 4.34 6.34
CA CYS A 82 -1.79 2.98 5.93
C CYS A 82 -3.13 2.54 6.56
N GLU A 83 -4.09 3.47 6.66
CA GLU A 83 -5.44 3.29 7.20
C GLU A 83 -5.52 2.64 8.58
N HIS A 84 -4.53 2.92 9.44
CA HIS A 84 -4.48 2.32 10.76
C HIS A 84 -5.65 2.74 11.68
N LEU A 85 -5.88 1.95 12.73
CA LEU A 85 -6.86 2.29 13.76
C LEU A 85 -6.46 3.54 14.55
N SER A 86 -7.50 4.24 15.02
CA SER A 86 -7.37 5.42 15.86
C SER A 86 -8.34 5.39 17.03
N SER A 87 -8.04 6.15 18.08
CA SER A 87 -8.89 6.24 19.26
C SER A 87 -8.83 7.59 19.95
N PHE A 88 -9.99 8.12 20.33
CA PHE A 88 -10.07 9.21 21.29
C PHE A 88 -10.29 8.69 22.71
N ARG A 89 -9.62 9.34 23.67
CA ARG A 89 -9.88 9.15 25.11
C ARG A 89 -10.46 10.41 25.73
N ILE A 90 -11.77 10.40 25.97
CA ILE A 90 -12.52 11.55 26.50
C ILE A 90 -13.22 11.15 27.79
N GLY A 91 -12.94 11.87 28.89
CA GLY A 91 -13.62 11.62 30.17
C GLY A 91 -13.44 10.21 30.76
N GLY A 92 -12.41 9.48 30.33
CA GLY A 92 -12.15 8.09 30.73
C GLY A 92 -12.85 7.03 29.87
N ALA A 93 -13.67 7.43 28.91
CA ALA A 93 -14.18 6.56 27.84
C ALA A 93 -13.24 6.55 26.64
N MET A 94 -13.24 5.45 25.89
CA MET A 94 -12.51 5.28 24.63
C MET A 94 -13.50 5.24 23.48
N TYR A 95 -13.12 5.82 22.35
CA TYR A 95 -13.91 5.93 21.13
C TYR A 95 -13.01 5.55 19.98
N ASP A 96 -13.12 4.30 19.51
CA ASP A 96 -12.21 3.68 18.54
C ASP A 96 -12.81 3.74 17.12
N SER A 97 -11.95 3.76 16.09
CA SER A 97 -12.36 3.85 14.67
C SER A 97 -12.55 2.49 13.99
N ASP A 98 -12.82 1.44 14.78
CA ASP A 98 -12.94 0.06 14.33
C ASP A 98 -14.22 -0.16 13.50
N ASP A 99 -14.05 -0.37 12.19
CA ASP A 99 -15.13 -0.66 11.23
C ASP A 99 -15.63 -2.11 11.31
N GLU A 100 -14.84 -3.05 11.84
CA GLU A 100 -15.13 -4.49 11.83
C GLU A 100 -16.21 -4.86 12.87
N TYR A 101 -16.37 -4.04 13.91
CA TYR A 101 -17.38 -4.21 14.96
C TYR A 101 -18.50 -3.17 14.95
N SER A 102 -18.60 -2.34 13.90
CA SER A 102 -19.62 -1.29 13.70
C SER A 102 -20.12 -0.72 15.03
N THR A 103 -19.16 -0.24 15.83
CA THR A 103 -19.53 0.57 16.97
C THR A 103 -19.62 1.98 16.42
N ASP A 104 -20.83 2.53 16.39
CA ASP A 104 -21.13 3.96 16.19
C ASP A 104 -20.47 4.85 17.29
N ALA A 105 -19.33 4.43 17.86
CA ALA A 105 -18.62 5.06 18.96
C ALA A 105 -18.21 6.48 18.57
N MET A 106 -17.66 6.67 17.37
CA MET A 106 -17.32 7.99 16.87
C MET A 106 -18.51 8.74 16.21
N ALA A 107 -19.67 8.10 16.03
CA ALA A 107 -20.90 8.72 15.50
C ALA A 107 -21.65 9.55 16.57
N VAL A 108 -20.90 10.25 17.41
CA VAL A 108 -21.41 11.08 18.50
C VAL A 108 -21.00 12.54 18.29
N PRO A 109 -21.90 13.52 18.48
CA PRO A 109 -21.55 14.93 18.35
C PRO A 109 -20.49 15.36 19.36
N LEU A 110 -19.48 16.10 18.92
CA LEU A 110 -18.42 16.64 19.78
C LEU A 110 -18.98 17.46 20.95
N ALA A 111 -20.01 18.27 20.69
CA ALA A 111 -20.60 19.13 21.73
C ALA A 111 -21.33 18.35 22.84
N ASP A 112 -21.65 17.07 22.64
CA ASP A 112 -22.23 16.22 23.67
C ASP A 112 -21.16 15.65 24.62
N LEU A 113 -19.91 15.58 24.15
CA LEU A 113 -18.78 15.01 24.90
C LEU A 113 -17.88 16.06 25.55
N VAL A 114 -17.67 17.20 24.88
CA VAL A 114 -16.67 18.20 25.28
C VAL A 114 -17.25 19.61 25.30
N SER A 115 -16.67 20.45 26.16
CA SER A 115 -17.03 21.86 26.34
C SER A 115 -15.78 22.72 26.49
N PRO A 116 -15.86 24.06 26.41
CA PRO A 116 -14.70 24.92 26.60
C PRO A 116 -13.92 24.59 27.88
N GLY A 117 -12.63 24.30 27.74
CA GLY A 117 -11.75 23.87 28.83
C GLY A 117 -11.50 22.36 28.90
N SER A 118 -12.34 21.53 28.27
CA SER A 118 -12.12 20.07 28.17
C SER A 118 -10.78 19.74 27.51
N THR A 119 -10.12 18.72 28.03
CA THR A 119 -8.89 18.13 27.46
C THR A 119 -9.10 16.64 27.25
N PHE A 120 -8.59 16.12 26.15
CA PHE A 120 -8.69 14.72 25.77
C PHE A 120 -7.49 14.34 24.90
N SER A 121 -7.29 13.05 24.65
CA SER A 121 -6.20 12.57 23.79
C SER A 121 -6.73 11.82 22.59
N TYR A 122 -5.87 11.70 21.59
CA TYR A 122 -6.09 10.94 20.37
C TYR A 122 -4.82 10.14 20.08
N ASP A 123 -4.97 8.86 19.77
CA ASP A 123 -3.90 7.98 19.35
C ASP A 123 -4.23 7.45 17.97
N TYR A 124 -3.29 7.55 17.03
CA TYR A 124 -3.35 6.95 15.70
C TYR A 124 -2.23 5.92 15.57
N ASP A 125 -2.57 4.76 15.02
CA ASP A 125 -1.73 3.56 14.89
C ASP A 125 -1.28 2.99 16.26
N PHE A 126 -1.76 1.81 16.63
CA PHE A 126 -1.37 1.20 17.92
C PHE A 126 -0.05 0.44 17.89
N GLY A 127 0.52 0.20 16.70
CA GLY A 127 1.85 -0.38 16.50
C GLY A 127 2.96 0.67 16.59
N SER A 128 2.80 1.80 15.90
CA SER A 128 3.74 2.93 15.92
C SER A 128 3.04 4.25 16.31
N THR A 129 2.59 4.32 17.56
CA THR A 129 1.63 5.32 18.01
C THR A 129 2.08 6.76 17.93
N THR A 130 1.28 7.54 17.18
CA THR A 130 1.30 8.98 17.17
C THR A 130 0.24 9.52 18.12
N SER A 131 0.66 9.89 19.33
CA SER A 131 -0.23 10.45 20.36
C SER A 131 -0.36 11.97 20.27
N LEU A 132 -1.59 12.46 20.30
CA LEU A 132 -1.96 13.88 20.25
C LEU A 132 -2.72 14.31 21.53
N ASP A 133 -2.43 15.51 22.02
CA ASP A 133 -3.23 16.17 23.05
C ASP A 133 -4.22 17.13 22.39
N LEU A 134 -5.49 17.03 22.75
CA LEU A 134 -6.55 17.92 22.31
C LEU A 134 -7.11 18.75 23.46
N LYS A 135 -7.43 20.01 23.18
CA LYS A 135 -8.05 20.93 24.13
C LYS A 135 -9.05 21.83 23.45
N VAL A 136 -10.27 21.89 24.01
CA VAL A 136 -11.25 22.90 23.61
C VAL A 136 -10.83 24.23 24.24
N ILE A 137 -10.32 25.14 23.41
CA ILE A 137 -9.72 26.41 23.84
C ILE A 137 -10.71 27.58 23.84
N GLY A 138 -11.87 27.42 23.21
CA GLY A 138 -12.93 28.43 23.20
C GLY A 138 -14.12 28.01 22.36
N GLU A 139 -15.03 28.95 22.14
CA GLU A 139 -16.22 28.78 21.31
C GLU A 139 -16.48 30.05 20.50
N SER A 140 -17.21 29.93 19.39
CA SER A 140 -17.57 31.05 18.51
C SER A 140 -18.98 30.87 17.96
N PRO A 141 -19.79 31.94 17.82
CA PRO A 141 -21.07 31.85 17.12
C PRO A 141 -20.90 31.56 15.62
N VAL A 142 -19.69 31.75 15.07
CA VAL A 142 -19.35 31.49 13.67
C VAL A 142 -19.25 29.98 13.42
N THR A 143 -19.79 29.52 12.30
CA THR A 143 -19.72 28.13 11.81
C THR A 143 -18.85 28.07 10.56
N PRO A 144 -18.16 26.94 10.31
CA PRO A 144 -17.51 26.73 9.02
C PRO A 144 -18.52 26.87 7.87
N PRO A 145 -18.13 27.44 6.72
CA PRO A 145 -19.03 27.69 5.60
C PRO A 145 -19.38 26.43 4.80
N ASP A 146 -18.40 25.56 4.54
CA ASP A 146 -18.52 24.50 3.53
C ASP A 146 -18.61 23.08 4.13
N ALA A 147 -18.22 22.89 5.39
CA ALA A 147 -18.15 21.58 6.06
C ALA A 147 -18.55 21.65 7.54
N CYS A 148 -18.54 20.51 8.24
CA CYS A 148 -18.76 20.44 9.68
C CYS A 148 -17.54 20.91 10.49
N LEU A 149 -16.34 20.85 9.92
CA LEU A 149 -15.08 21.27 10.52
C LEU A 149 -14.28 22.15 9.55
N CYS A 150 -13.38 22.97 10.07
CA CYS A 150 -12.41 23.70 9.26
C CYS A 150 -11.13 23.95 10.06
N LEU A 151 -9.98 23.72 9.43
CA LEU A 151 -8.67 24.08 9.97
C LEU A 151 -8.46 25.59 9.83
N ILE A 152 -8.36 26.31 10.95
CA ILE A 152 -8.30 27.78 10.96
C ILE A 152 -6.89 28.32 11.27
N ALA A 153 -6.00 27.48 11.80
CA ALA A 153 -4.59 27.79 11.98
C ALA A 153 -3.75 26.51 12.15
N ARG A 154 -2.47 26.57 11.76
CA ARG A 154 -1.48 25.53 12.08
C ARG A 154 -0.10 26.12 12.35
N ASN A 155 0.79 25.33 12.95
CA ASN A 155 2.21 25.69 13.06
C ASN A 155 2.87 25.80 11.68
N ASP A 156 3.89 26.65 11.60
CA ASP A 156 4.72 26.69 10.40
C ASP A 156 5.59 25.42 10.35
N ARG A 157 5.94 24.95 9.14
CA ARG A 157 6.83 23.80 8.97
C ARG A 157 8.13 24.05 9.74
N PRO A 158 8.60 23.08 10.57
CA PRO A 158 9.82 23.26 11.35
C PRO A 158 11.00 23.69 10.48
N THR A 159 11.77 24.65 10.97
CA THR A 159 13.02 25.04 10.30
C THR A 159 14.14 24.17 10.84
N ILE A 160 14.52 23.17 10.05
CA ILE A 160 15.66 22.28 10.32
C ILE A 160 16.86 22.83 9.52
N PRO A 161 18.04 23.01 10.15
CA PRO A 161 19.23 23.43 9.42
C PRO A 161 19.73 22.27 8.53
N CYS A 162 20.16 22.58 7.31
CA CYS A 162 20.90 21.64 6.48
C CYS A 162 22.28 21.37 7.09
N ASP A 163 22.68 20.11 7.13
CA ASP A 163 23.91 19.65 7.76
C ASP A 163 25.18 20.20 7.07
N ILE A 164 25.11 20.44 5.76
CA ILE A 164 26.24 20.95 4.97
C ILE A 164 26.33 22.48 5.04
N CYS A 165 25.28 23.19 4.62
CA CYS A 165 25.35 24.64 4.44
C CYS A 165 24.76 25.47 5.61
N GLY A 166 24.05 24.84 6.54
CA GLY A 166 23.33 25.52 7.62
C GLY A 166 22.08 26.29 7.16
N GLY A 167 21.69 26.20 5.88
CA GLY A 167 20.46 26.74 5.32
C GLY A 167 19.22 25.95 5.78
N LYS A 168 18.03 26.21 5.20
CA LYS A 168 16.81 25.44 5.53
C LYS A 168 16.82 24.10 4.79
N ALA A 169 16.77 23.00 5.53
CA ALA A 169 16.58 21.67 4.97
C ALA A 169 15.15 21.46 4.48
N GLY A 170 15.01 20.69 3.40
CA GLY A 170 13.74 20.21 2.85
C GLY A 170 13.62 18.68 2.88
N PHE A 171 14.76 17.99 2.99
CA PHE A 171 14.85 16.54 2.89
C PHE A 171 15.52 15.95 4.12
N ILE A 172 15.06 14.76 4.50
CA ILE A 172 15.69 13.87 5.45
C ILE A 172 16.21 12.67 4.67
N LEU A 173 17.43 12.23 4.97
CA LEU A 173 17.99 11.02 4.41
C LEU A 173 18.19 10.05 5.58
N ASP A 174 17.50 8.92 5.52
CA ASP A 174 17.56 7.87 6.52
C ASP A 174 18.39 6.70 5.97
N ASP A 175 19.70 6.76 6.21
CA ASP A 175 20.63 5.72 5.77
C ASP A 175 20.55 4.53 6.74
N PRO A 176 20.18 3.32 6.28
CA PRO A 176 20.06 2.15 7.15
C PRO A 176 21.38 1.73 7.82
N ASP A 177 22.53 2.16 7.29
CA ASP A 177 23.86 1.90 7.84
C ASP A 177 24.34 2.97 8.84
N GLU A 178 23.65 4.12 8.94
CA GLU A 178 23.98 5.20 9.88
C GLU A 178 22.97 5.33 11.04
N GLU A 179 23.48 5.65 12.22
CA GLU A 179 22.68 5.68 13.46
C GLU A 179 21.82 6.96 13.60
N ASN A 180 22.03 7.98 12.75
CA ASN A 180 21.30 9.24 12.80
C ASN A 180 20.90 9.70 11.40
N ALA A 181 19.64 10.13 11.26
CA ALA A 181 19.16 10.75 10.04
C ALA A 181 19.86 12.09 9.74
N HIS A 182 20.08 12.34 8.45
CA HIS A 182 20.73 13.54 7.94
C HIS A 182 19.75 14.50 7.28
N TYR A 183 20.03 15.80 7.33
CA TYR A 183 19.12 16.83 6.82
C TYR A 183 19.76 17.69 5.73
N TYR A 184 19.12 17.74 4.55
CA TYR A 184 19.65 18.42 3.38
C TYR A 184 18.69 19.45 2.80
N CYS A 185 19.25 20.53 2.26
CA CYS A 185 18.51 21.38 1.30
C CYS A 185 18.70 20.80 -0.10
N SER A 186 17.80 21.11 -1.04
CA SER A 186 17.85 20.58 -2.42
C SER A 186 19.24 20.64 -3.05
N LYS A 187 19.85 21.82 -3.05
CA LYS A 187 21.20 22.04 -3.61
C LYS A 187 22.30 21.22 -2.96
N CYS A 188 22.18 20.91 -1.67
CA CYS A 188 23.16 20.13 -0.95
C CYS A 188 22.94 18.63 -1.17
N LEU A 189 21.68 18.19 -1.31
CA LEU A 189 21.32 16.81 -1.66
C LEU A 189 21.81 16.44 -3.06
N GLU A 190 21.61 17.32 -4.06
CA GLU A 190 22.15 17.13 -5.43
C GLU A 190 23.68 16.99 -5.48
N SER A 191 24.38 17.46 -4.44
CA SER A 191 25.85 17.44 -4.38
C SER A 191 26.41 16.25 -3.59
N THR A 192 25.56 15.46 -2.94
CA THR A 192 25.97 14.23 -2.25
C THR A 192 26.00 13.06 -3.24
N GLU A 193 26.94 12.13 -3.07
CA GLU A 193 26.99 10.86 -3.85
C GLU A 193 25.97 9.82 -3.35
N LEU A 194 25.01 10.23 -2.51
CA LEU A 194 24.02 9.37 -1.88
C LEU A 194 22.84 9.16 -2.84
N ASP A 195 22.29 7.95 -2.80
CA ASP A 195 21.14 7.55 -3.61
C ASP A 195 19.90 8.38 -3.24
N PRO A 196 19.27 9.08 -4.20
CA PRO A 196 18.01 9.81 -3.99
C PRO A 196 16.87 8.94 -3.43
N GLU A 197 16.94 7.61 -3.61
CA GLU A 197 15.91 6.66 -3.15
C GLU A 197 15.71 6.66 -1.61
N TYR A 198 16.73 7.04 -0.84
CA TYR A 198 16.64 7.13 0.64
C TYR A 198 16.28 8.53 1.16
N ALA A 199 15.93 9.47 0.26
CA ALA A 199 15.63 10.85 0.61
C ALA A 199 14.12 11.13 0.69
N ASP A 200 13.63 11.38 1.91
CA ASP A 200 12.25 11.75 2.16
C ASP A 200 12.05 13.27 2.34
N ILE A 201 10.84 13.74 2.07
CA ILE A 201 10.46 15.14 2.31
C ILE A 201 10.12 15.32 3.79
N ILE A 202 10.76 16.30 4.44
CA ILE A 202 10.49 16.61 5.86
C ILE A 202 9.07 17.14 6.03
N SER A 203 8.16 16.33 6.54
CA SER A 203 6.74 16.64 6.66
C SER A 203 6.41 17.57 7.83
N ASN A 204 5.36 18.39 7.69
CA ASN A 204 4.84 19.24 8.77
C ASN A 204 3.89 18.48 9.71
N SER A 205 4.32 17.31 10.17
CA SER A 205 3.55 16.35 10.95
C SER A 205 4.32 15.84 12.17
N PRO A 206 3.64 15.48 13.29
CA PRO A 206 4.26 14.71 14.38
C PRO A 206 4.57 13.25 14.02
N ARG A 207 4.09 12.74 12.88
CA ARG A 207 4.33 11.39 12.33
C ARG A 207 5.46 11.35 11.27
N ASP A 208 6.07 12.51 10.99
CA ASP A 208 7.23 12.62 10.10
C ASP A 208 8.33 11.59 10.44
N GLY A 209 8.76 10.80 9.45
CA GLY A 209 9.74 9.71 9.60
C GLY A 209 9.20 8.41 10.21
N ILE A 210 7.88 8.19 10.23
CA ILE A 210 7.26 6.96 10.73
C ILE A 210 6.40 6.36 9.63
N CYS A 211 6.61 5.08 9.31
CA CYS A 211 5.77 4.31 8.39
C CYS A 211 5.62 4.95 7.00
N GLY A 212 6.71 5.54 6.47
CA GLY A 212 6.70 6.20 5.15
C GLY A 212 5.70 7.37 5.04
N TYR A 213 5.31 8.00 6.15
CA TYR A 213 4.31 9.06 6.14
C TYR A 213 4.68 10.23 5.23
N VAL A 214 3.80 10.55 4.29
CA VAL A 214 3.88 11.72 3.39
C VAL A 214 2.63 12.59 3.59
N GLU A 215 2.79 13.92 3.55
CA GLU A 215 1.64 14.84 3.57
C GLU A 215 0.84 14.73 2.26
N ASP A 216 -0.47 14.49 2.35
CA ASP A 216 -1.40 14.59 1.21
C ASP A 216 -2.02 16.00 1.15
N PRO A 217 -1.54 16.90 0.28
CA PRO A 217 -2.09 18.24 0.17
C PRO A 217 -3.50 18.28 -0.42
N ILE A 218 -3.91 17.27 -1.21
CA ILE A 218 -5.23 17.20 -1.84
C ILE A 218 -6.29 16.84 -0.79
N ALA A 219 -6.06 15.80 0.00
CA ALA A 219 -6.94 15.45 1.12
C ALA A 219 -7.00 16.58 2.14
N ALA A 220 -5.85 17.14 2.52
CA ALA A 220 -5.77 18.24 3.48
C ALA A 220 -6.56 19.48 3.02
N LEU A 221 -6.50 19.83 1.73
CA LEU A 221 -7.14 21.02 1.15
C LEU A 221 -8.64 21.09 1.44
N SER A 222 -9.32 19.94 1.53
CA SER A 222 -10.75 19.85 1.85
C SER A 222 -11.13 20.47 3.21
N TRP A 223 -10.16 20.58 4.13
CA TRP A 223 -10.34 21.13 5.47
C TRP A 223 -9.89 22.59 5.61
N TYR A 224 -9.27 23.16 4.57
CA TYR A 224 -8.77 24.53 4.59
C TYR A 224 -9.87 25.53 4.22
N PRO A 225 -9.76 26.81 4.65
CA PRO A 225 -10.61 27.88 4.16
C PRO A 225 -10.53 27.99 2.63
N SER A 226 -11.63 28.43 2.01
CA SER A 226 -11.64 28.71 0.58
C SER A 226 -10.54 29.70 0.17
N GLY A 227 -9.93 29.46 -0.99
CA GLY A 227 -8.86 30.26 -1.56
C GLY A 227 -7.45 29.74 -1.31
N TRP A 228 -7.27 28.62 -0.59
CA TRP A 228 -6.02 27.85 -0.57
C TRP A 228 -5.93 26.91 -1.77
N SER A 229 -4.70 26.49 -2.11
CA SER A 229 -4.38 25.49 -3.12
C SER A 229 -3.44 24.43 -2.52
N ALA A 230 -3.38 23.25 -3.15
CA ALA A 230 -2.51 22.16 -2.71
C ALA A 230 -1.03 22.60 -2.61
N ASP A 231 -0.54 23.35 -3.61
CA ASP A 231 0.83 23.87 -3.69
C ASP A 231 1.18 24.86 -2.56
N GLU A 232 0.18 25.50 -1.95
CA GLU A 232 0.38 26.38 -0.78
C GLU A 232 0.46 25.60 0.54
N ILE A 233 0.03 24.34 0.56
CA ILE A 233 0.02 23.47 1.75
C ILE A 233 1.35 22.73 1.88
N VAL A 234 1.82 22.12 0.80
CA VAL A 234 3.12 21.47 0.69
C VAL A 234 3.94 22.25 -0.35
N PRO A 235 5.10 22.83 0.02
CA PRO A 235 5.90 23.63 -0.92
C PRO A 235 6.34 22.82 -2.14
N GLU A 236 6.26 23.40 -3.33
CA GLU A 236 6.86 22.86 -4.55
C GLU A 236 8.34 22.53 -4.32
N ILE A 237 8.71 21.29 -4.63
CA ILE A 237 10.11 20.87 -4.74
C ILE A 237 10.53 21.13 -6.20
N SER A 238 11.80 21.44 -6.42
CA SER A 238 12.32 21.58 -7.79
C SER A 238 12.01 20.33 -8.59
N GLY A 239 11.34 20.49 -9.75
CA GLY A 239 10.77 19.39 -10.55
C GLY A 239 11.70 18.19 -10.74
N ASP A 240 13.00 18.45 -10.94
CA ASP A 240 14.01 17.40 -11.12
C ASP A 240 14.14 16.42 -9.92
N ILE A 241 13.89 16.85 -8.68
CA ILE A 241 14.02 16.00 -7.47
C ILE A 241 12.69 15.33 -7.11
N GLN A 242 11.56 15.94 -7.49
CA GLN A 242 10.23 15.41 -7.18
C GLN A 242 9.82 14.30 -8.15
N GLU A 243 10.28 14.36 -9.41
CA GLU A 243 10.12 13.27 -10.38
C GLU A 243 10.93 12.03 -9.99
N ASP A 244 12.17 12.21 -9.49
CA ASP A 244 13.03 11.11 -9.02
C ASP A 244 12.52 10.42 -7.73
N ILE A 245 11.75 11.12 -6.87
CA ILE A 245 11.27 10.59 -5.57
C ILE A 245 9.84 10.03 -5.64
N ILE A 246 8.98 10.50 -6.57
CA ILE A 246 7.54 10.14 -6.57
C ILE A 246 7.15 9.22 -7.75
N PHE A 247 7.89 9.18 -8.87
CA PHE A 247 7.45 8.50 -10.09
C PHE A 247 8.58 7.77 -10.86
N SER A 248 9.50 7.13 -10.14
CA SER A 248 10.66 6.44 -10.73
C SER A 248 10.29 5.19 -11.56
N ASP A 249 9.39 4.32 -11.08
CA ASP A 249 9.31 2.97 -11.65
C ASP A 249 8.37 2.85 -12.87
N GLU A 250 7.25 3.58 -12.91
CA GLU A 250 6.30 3.53 -14.04
C GLU A 250 6.84 4.28 -15.28
N MET A 251 7.45 5.46 -15.11
CA MET A 251 7.91 6.28 -16.24
C MET A 251 9.19 5.71 -16.90
N GLU A 252 10.07 5.05 -16.15
CA GLU A 252 11.20 4.32 -16.75
C GLU A 252 10.73 3.10 -17.55
N MET A 253 9.70 2.38 -17.07
CA MET A 253 9.12 1.24 -17.77
C MET A 253 8.44 1.68 -19.07
N ASP A 254 7.61 2.73 -19.04
CA ASP A 254 6.91 3.25 -20.21
C ASP A 254 7.87 3.78 -21.28
N ASN A 255 8.93 4.49 -20.87
CA ASN A 255 9.96 4.97 -21.78
C ASN A 255 10.77 3.83 -22.40
N ALA A 256 11.01 2.76 -21.65
CA ALA A 256 11.72 1.60 -22.17
C ALA A 256 10.85 0.74 -23.11
N ILE A 257 9.57 0.56 -22.80
CA ILE A 257 8.60 -0.07 -23.70
C ILE A 257 8.52 0.72 -25.01
N ALA A 258 8.43 2.05 -24.93
CA ALA A 258 8.43 2.92 -26.12
C ALA A 258 9.72 2.80 -26.94
N ALA A 259 10.89 2.72 -26.29
CA ALA A 259 12.18 2.55 -26.96
C ALA A 259 12.31 1.18 -27.66
N VAL A 260 11.81 0.11 -27.03
CA VAL A 260 11.78 -1.25 -27.60
C VAL A 260 10.81 -1.33 -28.79
N ILE A 261 9.61 -0.77 -28.66
CA ILE A 261 8.63 -0.67 -29.75
C ILE A 261 9.24 0.12 -30.93
N GLN A 262 9.98 1.18 -30.66
CA GLN A 262 10.61 1.98 -31.71
C GLN A 262 11.75 1.25 -32.44
N ASP A 263 12.56 0.44 -31.75
CA ASP A 263 13.72 -0.25 -32.34
C ASP A 263 13.35 -1.60 -32.99
N ILE A 264 12.60 -2.45 -32.28
CA ILE A 264 12.31 -3.82 -32.70
C ILE A 264 10.81 -4.11 -32.94
N GLY A 265 9.92 -3.16 -32.65
CA GLY A 265 8.47 -3.35 -32.81
C GLY A 265 8.06 -3.90 -34.18
N PRO A 266 8.52 -3.33 -35.32
CA PRO A 266 8.19 -3.86 -36.64
C PRO A 266 8.66 -5.30 -36.89
N ASP A 267 9.74 -5.72 -36.25
CA ASP A 267 10.26 -7.08 -36.33
C ASP A 267 9.40 -8.06 -35.50
N ILE A 268 8.92 -7.62 -34.33
CA ILE A 268 7.97 -8.35 -33.48
C ILE A 268 6.62 -8.50 -34.20
N ASP A 269 6.06 -7.42 -34.76
CA ASP A 269 4.79 -7.46 -35.50
C ASP A 269 4.86 -8.47 -36.64
N ALA A 270 5.96 -8.41 -37.42
CA ALA A 270 6.15 -9.33 -38.52
C ALA A 270 6.33 -10.79 -38.04
N PHE A 271 6.93 -11.00 -36.86
CA PHE A 271 7.02 -12.30 -36.20
C PHE A 271 5.63 -12.82 -35.80
N VAL A 272 4.83 -12.01 -35.12
CA VAL A 272 3.46 -12.36 -34.69
C VAL A 272 2.59 -12.75 -35.88
N GLU A 273 2.62 -11.99 -36.98
CA GLU A 273 1.84 -12.35 -38.18
C GLU A 273 2.25 -13.71 -38.77
N ALA A 274 3.54 -14.05 -38.74
CA ALA A 274 3.99 -15.36 -39.23
C ALA A 274 3.63 -16.51 -38.28
N GLU A 275 3.67 -16.27 -36.97
CA GLU A 275 3.21 -17.22 -35.97
C GLU A 275 1.70 -17.45 -36.11
N ARG A 276 0.93 -16.39 -36.40
CA ARG A 276 -0.53 -16.48 -36.61
C ARG A 276 -0.88 -17.36 -37.80
N GLU A 277 -0.13 -17.26 -38.89
CA GLU A 277 -0.32 -18.12 -40.07
C GLU A 277 0.05 -19.59 -39.80
N ALA A 278 1.02 -19.85 -38.92
CA ALA A 278 1.57 -21.18 -38.69
C ALA A 278 0.89 -21.96 -37.56
N TYR A 279 0.53 -21.28 -36.48
CA TYR A 279 0.09 -21.87 -35.21
C TYR A 279 -1.32 -21.41 -34.79
N GLY A 280 -1.80 -20.28 -35.33
CA GLY A 280 -3.12 -19.72 -35.03
C GLY A 280 -3.03 -18.47 -34.14
N GLU A 281 -4.18 -17.84 -33.90
CA GLU A 281 -4.26 -16.53 -33.22
C GLU A 281 -3.72 -16.56 -31.79
N GLU A 282 -4.12 -17.57 -31.03
CA GLU A 282 -3.81 -17.70 -29.60
C GLU A 282 -2.32 -17.91 -29.36
N ASP A 283 -1.72 -18.89 -30.07
CA ASP A 283 -0.28 -19.18 -30.01
C ASP A 283 0.58 -17.99 -30.48
N ALA A 284 0.10 -17.24 -31.48
CA ALA A 284 0.78 -16.07 -32.00
C ALA A 284 0.76 -14.89 -31.02
N GLY A 285 -0.38 -14.66 -30.36
CA GLY A 285 -0.48 -13.65 -29.30
C GLY A 285 0.47 -13.97 -28.14
N MET A 286 0.47 -15.23 -27.68
CA MET A 286 1.37 -15.69 -26.62
C MET A 286 2.85 -15.55 -26.99
N ALA A 287 3.22 -15.95 -28.21
CA ALA A 287 4.59 -15.83 -28.71
C ALA A 287 5.03 -14.37 -28.82
N GLY A 288 4.14 -13.49 -29.30
CA GLY A 288 4.37 -12.05 -29.38
C GLY A 288 4.64 -11.42 -28.02
N MET A 289 3.75 -11.69 -27.05
CA MET A 289 3.88 -11.18 -25.67
C MET A 289 5.17 -11.66 -25.00
N SER A 290 5.52 -12.94 -25.19
CA SER A 290 6.75 -13.53 -24.63
C SER A 290 8.01 -12.86 -25.20
N VAL A 291 8.04 -12.62 -26.51
CA VAL A 291 9.15 -11.94 -27.18
C VAL A 291 9.24 -10.49 -26.74
N LEU A 292 8.12 -9.77 -26.68
CA LEU A 292 8.08 -8.37 -26.25
C LEU A 292 8.60 -8.23 -24.82
N ALA A 293 8.06 -9.00 -23.88
CA ALA A 293 8.50 -8.99 -22.48
C ALA A 293 10.01 -9.28 -22.35
N PHE A 294 10.50 -10.31 -23.04
CA PHE A 294 11.91 -10.66 -23.02
C PHE A 294 12.80 -9.54 -23.56
N CYS A 295 12.41 -8.92 -24.68
CA CYS A 295 13.17 -7.81 -25.26
C CYS A 295 13.14 -6.57 -24.36
N THR A 296 12.01 -6.29 -23.70
CA THR A 296 11.87 -5.22 -22.72
C THR A 296 12.84 -5.43 -21.57
N PHE A 297 12.89 -6.62 -20.95
CA PHE A 297 13.84 -6.91 -19.86
C PHE A 297 15.30 -6.79 -20.29
N MET A 298 15.65 -7.30 -21.48
CA MET A 298 17.00 -7.14 -22.03
C MET A 298 17.39 -5.67 -22.22
N TYR A 299 16.43 -4.82 -22.58
CA TYR A 299 16.66 -3.39 -22.73
C TYR A 299 16.69 -2.66 -21.38
N THR A 300 15.76 -2.94 -20.46
CA THR A 300 15.62 -2.22 -19.19
C THR A 300 16.65 -2.61 -18.16
N LEU A 301 16.86 -3.92 -17.95
CA LEU A 301 17.65 -4.45 -16.84
C LEU A 301 19.10 -4.69 -17.27
N TYR A 302 19.30 -5.16 -18.49
CA TYR A 302 20.64 -5.45 -19.01
C TYR A 302 21.21 -4.30 -19.85
N LYS A 303 20.41 -3.27 -20.16
CA LYS A 303 20.77 -2.09 -20.98
C LYS A 303 21.42 -2.49 -22.31
N ARG A 304 20.86 -3.51 -22.99
CA ARG A 304 21.43 -4.12 -24.21
C ARG A 304 20.44 -4.20 -25.37
N GLU A 305 20.86 -3.61 -26.50
CA GLU A 305 20.19 -3.79 -27.80
C GLU A 305 20.39 -5.22 -28.34
N ILE A 306 19.45 -5.69 -29.17
CA ILE A 306 19.45 -7.07 -29.69
C ILE A 306 20.73 -7.47 -30.43
N GLY A 307 21.41 -6.52 -31.06
CA GLY A 307 22.64 -6.76 -31.80
C GLY A 307 23.88 -7.08 -30.94
N VAL A 308 23.80 -6.86 -29.62
CA VAL A 308 24.90 -7.07 -28.67
C VAL A 308 24.57 -8.09 -27.58
N TRP A 309 23.50 -8.86 -27.75
CA TRP A 309 23.12 -9.91 -26.81
C TRP A 309 24.17 -11.03 -26.76
N ASP A 310 24.45 -11.51 -25.55
CA ASP A 310 25.37 -12.62 -25.29
C ASP A 310 24.67 -13.73 -24.49
N ALA A 311 25.23 -14.94 -24.55
CA ALA A 311 24.65 -16.13 -23.94
C ALA A 311 24.30 -15.95 -22.46
N THR A 312 25.18 -15.31 -21.69
CA THR A 312 24.98 -15.12 -20.24
C THR A 312 23.82 -14.17 -19.97
N SER A 313 23.78 -13.01 -20.63
CA SER A 313 22.68 -12.05 -20.46
C SER A 313 21.31 -12.66 -20.85
N VAL A 314 21.25 -13.42 -21.94
CA VAL A 314 20.02 -14.07 -22.41
C VAL A 314 19.55 -15.16 -21.44
N GLN A 315 20.47 -15.97 -20.90
CA GLN A 315 20.13 -17.02 -19.94
C GLN A 315 19.64 -16.43 -18.61
N ASN A 316 20.34 -15.43 -18.09
CA ASN A 316 19.92 -14.75 -16.85
C ASN A 316 18.57 -14.05 -17.05
N CYS A 317 18.38 -13.34 -18.17
CA CYS A 317 17.10 -12.68 -18.45
C CYS A 317 15.94 -13.69 -18.52
N LEU A 318 16.19 -14.89 -19.04
CA LEU A 318 15.18 -15.95 -19.07
C LEU A 318 14.81 -16.41 -17.64
N VAL A 319 15.82 -16.77 -16.84
CA VAL A 319 15.61 -17.43 -15.54
C VAL A 319 15.31 -16.45 -14.41
N GLU A 320 15.86 -15.24 -14.43
CA GLU A 320 15.74 -14.27 -13.34
C GLU A 320 14.64 -13.22 -13.59
N ASN A 321 14.25 -12.98 -14.86
CA ASN A 321 13.33 -11.89 -15.19
C ASN A 321 12.08 -12.36 -15.93
N LEU A 322 12.22 -13.06 -17.06
CA LEU A 322 11.06 -13.58 -17.79
C LEU A 322 10.29 -14.60 -16.94
N SER A 323 11.00 -15.43 -16.17
CA SER A 323 10.40 -16.36 -15.22
C SER A 323 9.55 -15.68 -14.15
N GLN A 324 9.75 -14.39 -13.87
CA GLN A 324 9.02 -13.65 -12.85
C GLN A 324 7.70 -13.08 -13.39
N ASN A 325 7.46 -13.15 -14.70
CA ASN A 325 6.23 -12.65 -15.30
C ASN A 325 5.01 -13.41 -14.73
N PRO A 326 4.01 -12.71 -14.17
CA PRO A 326 3.07 -13.34 -13.24
C PRO A 326 2.01 -14.24 -13.86
N ILE A 327 1.74 -14.19 -15.17
CA ILE A 327 0.66 -14.98 -15.77
C ILE A 327 0.93 -15.35 -17.20
N TYR A 328 0.85 -16.63 -17.47
CA TYR A 328 0.50 -17.12 -18.79
C TYR A 328 -0.30 -18.42 -18.67
N PRO A 329 -0.97 -18.87 -19.75
CA PRO A 329 -1.69 -20.15 -19.77
C PRO A 329 -0.79 -21.33 -19.39
N ASP A 330 -1.37 -22.44 -18.91
CA ASP A 330 -0.64 -23.61 -18.39
C ASP A 330 0.48 -24.13 -19.32
N ASP A 331 0.33 -23.95 -20.64
CA ASP A 331 1.27 -24.39 -21.66
C ASP A 331 2.35 -23.36 -22.01
N TRP A 332 2.29 -22.13 -21.49
CA TRP A 332 3.27 -21.10 -21.79
C TRP A 332 4.68 -21.44 -21.36
N ALA A 333 4.85 -22.05 -20.18
CA ALA A 333 6.17 -22.47 -19.69
C ALA A 333 6.84 -23.46 -20.66
N GLU A 334 6.04 -24.22 -21.41
CA GLU A 334 6.50 -25.16 -22.44
C GLU A 334 6.71 -24.48 -23.81
N ASN A 335 6.05 -23.33 -24.06
CA ASN A 335 6.00 -22.67 -25.37
C ASN A 335 6.87 -21.40 -25.49
N ALA A 336 7.20 -20.74 -24.37
CA ALA A 336 7.94 -19.48 -24.34
C ALA A 336 9.35 -19.59 -24.94
N VAL A 337 10.14 -20.57 -24.48
CA VAL A 337 11.50 -20.81 -24.99
C VAL A 337 11.48 -21.20 -26.48
N PRO A 338 10.60 -22.11 -26.94
CA PRO A 338 10.42 -22.36 -28.37
C PRO A 338 10.10 -21.11 -29.19
N ALA A 339 9.23 -20.22 -28.69
CA ALA A 339 8.88 -18.97 -29.38
C ALA A 339 10.08 -18.03 -29.50
N LEU A 340 10.83 -17.83 -28.40
CA LEU A 340 12.07 -17.04 -28.39
C LEU A 340 13.11 -17.60 -29.37
N CYS A 341 13.25 -18.93 -29.44
CA CYS A 341 14.16 -19.57 -30.39
C CYS A 341 13.77 -19.30 -31.86
N ARG A 342 12.46 -19.32 -32.18
CA ARG A 342 11.95 -18.98 -33.53
C ARG A 342 12.20 -17.51 -33.85
N PHE A 343 11.97 -16.62 -32.89
CA PHE A 343 12.24 -15.19 -33.03
C PHE A 343 13.72 -14.91 -33.31
N LEU A 344 14.65 -15.49 -32.53
CA LEU A 344 16.10 -15.31 -32.75
C LEU A 344 16.57 -15.80 -34.12
N THR A 345 16.02 -16.93 -34.59
CA THR A 345 16.30 -17.46 -35.93
C THR A 345 15.88 -16.46 -37.01
N ARG A 346 14.74 -15.79 -36.82
CA ARG A 346 14.25 -14.76 -37.73
C ARG A 346 15.12 -13.49 -37.69
N MET A 347 15.57 -13.09 -36.50
CA MET A 347 16.42 -11.91 -36.32
C MET A 347 17.81 -12.07 -36.96
N GLU A 348 18.35 -13.29 -36.97
CA GLU A 348 19.56 -13.60 -37.73
C GLU A 348 19.31 -13.56 -39.24
N ALA A 349 18.16 -14.08 -39.70
CA ALA A 349 17.78 -14.03 -41.12
C ALA A 349 17.54 -12.59 -41.63
N SER A 350 17.07 -11.67 -40.77
CA SER A 350 16.93 -10.24 -41.09
C SER A 350 18.24 -9.45 -40.93
N GLY A 351 19.27 -10.06 -40.35
CA GLY A 351 20.58 -9.44 -40.11
C GLY A 351 20.65 -8.53 -38.88
N ARG A 352 19.66 -8.60 -37.98
CA ARG A 352 19.61 -7.85 -36.72
C ARG A 352 20.57 -8.40 -35.66
N LEU A 353 20.92 -9.69 -35.75
CA LEU A 353 21.94 -10.33 -34.91
C LEU A 353 22.73 -11.38 -35.70
N THR A 354 23.90 -11.79 -35.19
CA THR A 354 24.82 -12.70 -35.89
C THR A 354 25.17 -13.97 -35.13
N ASN A 355 24.59 -14.16 -33.95
CA ASN A 355 24.92 -15.23 -33.00
C ASN A 355 23.68 -16.01 -32.55
N ALA A 356 22.64 -16.16 -33.39
CA ALA A 356 21.40 -16.83 -32.98
C ALA A 356 21.65 -18.23 -32.45
N SER A 357 22.56 -18.97 -33.10
CA SER A 357 22.89 -20.35 -32.69
C SER A 357 23.43 -20.43 -31.25
N GLU A 358 24.18 -19.43 -30.81
CA GLU A 358 24.72 -19.34 -29.45
C GLU A 358 23.63 -18.96 -28.45
N LEU A 359 22.83 -17.95 -28.76
CA LEU A 359 21.73 -17.48 -27.90
C LEU A 359 20.63 -18.54 -27.74
N ILE A 360 20.31 -19.28 -28.81
CA ILE A 360 19.35 -20.40 -28.78
C ILE A 360 19.88 -21.54 -27.90
N ALA A 361 21.19 -21.79 -27.90
CA ALA A 361 21.78 -22.80 -27.01
C ALA A 361 21.64 -22.38 -25.55
N ALA A 362 21.88 -21.09 -25.25
CA ALA A 362 21.74 -20.54 -23.90
C ALA A 362 20.28 -20.59 -23.39
N LEU A 363 19.30 -20.25 -24.24
CA LEU A 363 17.88 -20.36 -23.89
C LEU A 363 17.49 -21.80 -23.54
N LYS A 364 17.93 -22.78 -24.34
CA LYS A 364 17.66 -24.20 -24.09
C LYS A 364 18.37 -24.75 -22.86
N GLU A 365 19.53 -24.19 -22.52
CA GLU A 365 20.25 -24.56 -21.31
C GLU A 365 19.53 -24.05 -20.05
N GLY A 366 18.97 -22.83 -20.10
CA GLY A 366 18.19 -22.25 -18.99
C GLY A 366 16.72 -22.67 -18.92
N GLU A 367 16.18 -23.34 -19.95
CA GLU A 367 14.77 -23.75 -20.04
C GLU A 367 14.29 -24.59 -18.84
N PRO A 368 15.06 -25.58 -18.30
CA PRO A 368 14.62 -26.34 -17.13
C PRO A 368 14.48 -25.47 -15.87
N ASP A 369 15.46 -24.59 -15.61
CA ASP A 369 15.45 -23.70 -14.44
C ASP A 369 14.32 -22.66 -14.58
N PHE A 370 14.09 -22.16 -15.80
CA PHE A 370 12.93 -21.31 -16.11
C PHE A 370 11.60 -22.00 -15.81
N GLN A 371 11.43 -23.26 -16.23
CA GLN A 371 10.20 -24.03 -15.95
C GLN A 371 10.01 -24.27 -14.45
N GLU A 372 11.09 -24.56 -13.71
CA GLU A 372 11.06 -24.70 -12.26
C GLU A 372 10.64 -23.40 -11.57
N GLU A 373 11.24 -22.26 -11.95
CA GLU A 373 10.93 -20.94 -11.38
C GLU A 373 9.50 -20.48 -11.71
N VAL A 374 9.02 -20.70 -12.94
CA VAL A 374 7.66 -20.34 -13.34
C VAL A 374 6.61 -21.14 -12.57
N THR A 375 6.91 -22.40 -12.25
CA THR A 375 6.02 -23.30 -11.48
C THR A 375 6.32 -23.30 -9.97
N SER A 376 7.22 -22.41 -9.52
CA SER A 376 7.64 -22.30 -8.14
C SER A 376 6.46 -21.92 -7.23
N PRO A 377 6.12 -22.73 -6.21
CA PRO A 377 5.09 -22.39 -5.23
C PRO A 377 5.35 -21.05 -4.54
N GLU A 378 6.61 -20.68 -4.34
CA GLU A 378 7.06 -19.42 -3.75
C GLU A 378 6.70 -18.22 -4.63
N LYS A 379 6.83 -18.36 -5.96
CA LYS A 379 6.47 -17.31 -6.93
C LYS A 379 4.95 -17.09 -6.97
N SER A 380 4.16 -18.15 -7.12
CA SER A 380 2.69 -18.03 -7.10
C SER A 380 2.21 -17.35 -5.81
N LYS A 381 2.85 -17.68 -4.70
CA LYS A 381 2.57 -17.08 -3.39
C LYS A 381 2.99 -15.62 -3.27
N ALA A 382 4.11 -15.20 -3.88
CA ALA A 382 4.50 -13.79 -3.93
C ALA A 382 3.47 -12.96 -4.72
N ILE A 383 3.00 -13.47 -5.85
CA ILE A 383 1.94 -12.85 -6.66
C ILE A 383 0.63 -12.76 -5.87
N PHE A 384 0.25 -13.84 -5.18
CA PHE A 384 -0.95 -13.80 -4.34
C PHE A 384 -0.84 -12.82 -3.17
N ARG A 385 0.36 -12.62 -2.60
CA ARG A 385 0.58 -11.59 -1.58
C ARG A 385 0.42 -10.19 -2.15
N HIS A 386 0.98 -9.92 -3.33
CA HIS A 386 0.83 -8.64 -4.03
C HIS A 386 -0.64 -8.32 -4.27
N ILE A 387 -1.38 -9.22 -4.94
CA ILE A 387 -2.82 -9.02 -5.22
C ILE A 387 -3.63 -8.85 -3.94
N LEU A 388 -3.29 -9.59 -2.88
CA LEU A 388 -3.99 -9.47 -1.61
C LEU A 388 -3.74 -8.10 -0.95
N MET A 389 -2.51 -7.62 -1.00
CA MET A 389 -2.12 -6.31 -0.47
C MET A 389 -2.83 -5.19 -1.24
N GLU A 390 -2.73 -5.17 -2.57
CA GLU A 390 -3.40 -4.17 -3.42
C GLU A 390 -4.93 -4.19 -3.25
N ALA A 391 -5.52 -5.38 -3.14
CA ALA A 391 -6.96 -5.51 -2.86
C ALA A 391 -7.34 -4.90 -1.51
N GLU A 392 -6.53 -5.12 -0.48
CA GLU A 392 -6.76 -4.54 0.85
C GLU A 392 -6.58 -3.01 0.83
N GLU A 393 -5.56 -2.50 0.14
CA GLU A 393 -5.32 -1.05 -0.03
C GLU A 393 -6.45 -0.36 -0.80
N MET A 394 -7.02 -1.02 -1.81
CA MET A 394 -8.16 -0.51 -2.57
C MET A 394 -9.51 -0.73 -1.88
N GLY A 395 -9.54 -1.34 -0.69
CA GLY A 395 -10.77 -1.63 0.04
C GLY A 395 -11.66 -2.69 -0.62
N VAL A 396 -11.09 -3.56 -1.48
CA VAL A 396 -11.80 -4.67 -2.12
C VAL A 396 -12.18 -5.70 -1.08
N ASN A 397 -13.45 -6.10 -1.09
CA ASN A 397 -13.94 -7.11 -0.15
C ASN A 397 -13.42 -8.51 -0.51
N THR A 398 -12.30 -8.91 0.11
CA THR A 398 -11.66 -10.21 -0.12
C THR A 398 -12.50 -11.43 0.33
N ASN A 399 -13.62 -11.21 1.04
CA ASN A 399 -14.59 -12.25 1.36
C ASN A 399 -15.61 -12.51 0.22
N ASP A 400 -15.84 -11.53 -0.66
CA ASP A 400 -16.67 -11.67 -1.87
C ASP A 400 -15.84 -12.25 -3.01
N LEU A 401 -16.14 -13.50 -3.39
CA LEU A 401 -15.37 -14.26 -4.37
C LEU A 401 -15.48 -13.66 -5.77
N ASP A 402 -16.62 -13.10 -6.13
CA ASP A 402 -16.83 -12.58 -7.48
C ASP A 402 -16.11 -11.23 -7.63
N GLU A 403 -16.21 -10.39 -6.59
CA GLU A 403 -15.53 -9.09 -6.51
C GLU A 403 -14.01 -9.25 -6.51
N PHE A 404 -13.49 -10.11 -5.63
CA PHE A 404 -12.05 -10.33 -5.51
C PHE A 404 -11.47 -11.10 -6.71
N SER A 405 -12.18 -12.07 -7.31
CA SER A 405 -11.70 -12.74 -8.53
C SER A 405 -11.63 -11.76 -9.71
N THR A 406 -12.60 -10.85 -9.81
CA THR A 406 -12.60 -9.80 -10.83
C THR A 406 -11.43 -8.83 -10.64
N PHE A 407 -11.16 -8.43 -9.40
CA PHE A 407 -10.00 -7.61 -9.05
C PHE A 407 -8.70 -8.34 -9.37
N ALA A 408 -8.55 -9.56 -8.87
CA ALA A 408 -7.37 -10.37 -9.05
C ALA A 408 -7.03 -10.53 -10.53
N VAL A 409 -8.00 -10.85 -11.39
CA VAL A 409 -7.80 -10.98 -12.85
C VAL A 409 -7.33 -9.67 -13.50
N LYS A 410 -7.84 -8.51 -13.06
CA LYS A 410 -7.40 -7.20 -13.58
C LYS A 410 -6.01 -6.82 -13.10
N GLU A 411 -5.73 -7.01 -11.83
CA GLU A 411 -4.42 -6.73 -11.23
C GLU A 411 -3.36 -7.61 -11.88
N LEU A 412 -3.69 -8.88 -12.04
CA LEU A 412 -2.93 -9.85 -12.82
C LEU A 412 -2.66 -9.35 -14.25
N ALA A 413 -3.69 -8.93 -15.00
CA ALA A 413 -3.50 -8.39 -16.35
C ALA A 413 -2.60 -7.15 -16.35
N THR A 414 -2.71 -6.28 -15.35
CA THR A 414 -1.85 -5.09 -15.18
C THR A 414 -0.39 -5.50 -14.97
N LEU A 415 -0.12 -6.43 -14.07
CA LEU A 415 1.23 -6.92 -13.81
C LEU A 415 1.85 -7.66 -15.01
N ALA A 416 1.02 -8.25 -15.87
CA ALA A 416 1.46 -8.86 -17.13
C ALA A 416 1.64 -7.83 -18.27
N GLY A 417 1.42 -6.53 -18.01
CA GLY A 417 1.63 -5.44 -18.94
C GLY A 417 0.51 -5.29 -19.99
N PHE A 418 -0.70 -5.79 -19.70
CA PHE A 418 -1.84 -5.57 -20.58
C PHE A 418 -2.38 -4.15 -20.42
N ASP A 419 -2.59 -3.48 -21.56
CA ASP A 419 -3.28 -2.19 -21.60
C ASP A 419 -4.78 -2.40 -21.30
N LEU A 420 -5.16 -2.13 -20.05
CA LEU A 420 -6.54 -2.22 -19.61
C LEU A 420 -7.42 -1.11 -20.19
N GLU A 421 -6.89 -0.09 -20.87
CA GLU A 421 -7.70 0.90 -21.59
C GLU A 421 -8.12 0.41 -23.00
N ASN A 422 -7.51 -0.68 -23.48
CA ASN A 422 -7.86 -1.28 -24.76
C ASN A 422 -9.17 -2.09 -24.67
N GLU A 423 -10.19 -1.66 -25.42
CA GLU A 423 -11.52 -2.29 -25.45
C GLU A 423 -11.48 -3.78 -25.84
N GLU A 424 -10.55 -4.21 -26.71
CA GLU A 424 -10.43 -5.61 -27.13
C GLU A 424 -9.85 -6.50 -26.01
N VAL A 425 -8.90 -5.96 -25.25
CA VAL A 425 -8.31 -6.61 -24.07
C VAL A 425 -9.35 -6.72 -22.96
N GLN A 426 -10.13 -5.66 -22.72
CA GLN A 426 -11.23 -5.68 -21.75
C GLN A 426 -12.31 -6.71 -22.14
N ASP A 427 -12.72 -6.74 -23.41
CA ASP A 427 -13.74 -7.66 -23.90
C ASP A 427 -13.30 -9.13 -23.83
N GLU A 428 -12.01 -9.42 -23.94
CA GLU A 428 -11.45 -10.76 -23.77
C GLU A 428 -11.35 -11.15 -22.28
N LEU A 429 -10.89 -10.24 -21.42
CA LEU A 429 -10.89 -10.42 -19.96
C LEU A 429 -12.30 -10.69 -19.42
N ILE A 430 -13.29 -9.94 -19.89
CA ILE A 430 -14.70 -10.14 -19.54
C ILE A 430 -15.18 -11.52 -20.00
N ARG A 431 -14.83 -11.96 -21.21
CA ARG A 431 -15.20 -13.29 -21.72
C ARG A 431 -14.54 -14.43 -20.93
N GLN A 432 -13.31 -14.26 -20.43
CA GLN A 432 -12.64 -15.25 -19.57
C GLN A 432 -13.30 -15.32 -18.19
N ILE A 433 -13.65 -14.17 -17.60
CA ILE A 433 -14.38 -14.07 -16.33
C ILE A 433 -15.78 -14.70 -16.44
N GLU A 434 -16.51 -14.42 -17.53
CA GLU A 434 -17.87 -14.95 -17.77
C GLU A 434 -17.88 -16.42 -18.25
N GLY A 435 -16.80 -16.88 -18.88
CA GLY A 435 -16.63 -18.24 -19.42
C GLY A 435 -16.30 -19.30 -18.37
N GLY A 436 -15.94 -18.90 -17.15
CA GLY A 436 -15.66 -19.81 -16.03
C GLY A 436 -14.34 -20.58 -16.15
N GLN A 437 -13.39 -20.10 -16.95
CA GLN A 437 -12.00 -20.59 -16.97
C GLN A 437 -11.03 -19.48 -16.54
N PRO A 438 -10.96 -19.15 -15.25
CA PRO A 438 -9.83 -18.37 -14.75
C PRO A 438 -8.57 -19.24 -14.75
N ALA A 439 -7.40 -18.64 -15.02
CA ALA A 439 -6.08 -19.28 -14.95
C ALA A 439 -5.72 -19.80 -13.53
N VAL A 440 -6.48 -19.38 -12.50
CA VAL A 440 -6.39 -19.85 -11.12
C VAL A 440 -7.81 -20.15 -10.64
N SER A 441 -8.07 -21.34 -10.09
CA SER A 441 -9.38 -21.66 -9.54
C SER A 441 -9.70 -20.73 -8.35
N GLY A 442 -10.92 -20.17 -8.28
CA GLY A 442 -11.34 -19.35 -7.15
C GLY A 442 -11.20 -20.06 -5.78
N ASP A 443 -11.21 -21.39 -5.79
CA ASP A 443 -10.99 -22.24 -4.62
C ASP A 443 -9.51 -22.23 -4.17
N GLU A 444 -8.58 -22.24 -5.13
CA GLU A 444 -7.13 -22.19 -4.89
C GLU A 444 -6.72 -20.80 -4.38
N LEU A 445 -7.26 -19.76 -5.01
CA LEU A 445 -7.06 -18.36 -4.62
C LEU A 445 -7.47 -18.12 -3.16
N ARG A 446 -8.70 -18.50 -2.80
CA ARG A 446 -9.21 -18.35 -1.43
C ARG A 446 -8.38 -19.14 -0.41
N THR A 447 -7.91 -20.32 -0.79
CA THR A 447 -7.10 -21.18 0.08
C THR A 447 -5.70 -20.61 0.29
N ALA A 448 -5.09 -20.08 -0.77
CA ALA A 448 -3.80 -19.38 -0.69
C ALA A 448 -3.88 -18.18 0.26
N MET A 449 -4.93 -17.37 0.16
CA MET A 449 -5.17 -16.22 1.06
C MET A 449 -5.28 -16.61 2.53
N ILE A 450 -5.96 -17.71 2.82
CA ILE A 450 -6.07 -18.24 4.19
C ILE A 450 -4.69 -18.68 4.70
N PHE A 451 -3.90 -19.31 3.83
CA PHE A 451 -2.58 -19.83 4.21
C PHE A 451 -1.53 -18.72 4.36
N ILE A 452 -1.51 -17.72 3.48
CA ILE A 452 -0.62 -16.55 3.58
C ILE A 452 -0.76 -15.88 4.95
N ARG A 453 -2.00 -15.63 5.39
CA ARG A 453 -2.25 -15.05 6.72
C ARG A 453 -1.84 -15.96 7.88
N CYS A 454 -1.90 -17.29 7.68
CA CYS A 454 -1.35 -18.23 8.67
C CYS A 454 0.17 -18.09 8.77
N GLU A 455 0.85 -17.95 7.64
CA GLU A 455 2.29 -17.72 7.59
C GLU A 455 2.72 -16.41 8.24
N ASP A 456 2.01 -15.31 7.96
CA ASP A 456 2.35 -14.01 8.52
C ASP A 456 2.36 -14.06 10.05
N PHE A 457 1.37 -14.74 10.63
CA PHE A 457 1.37 -15.01 12.07
C PHE A 457 2.52 -15.95 12.48
N CYS A 458 2.75 -17.03 11.73
CA CYS A 458 3.74 -18.05 12.10
C CYS A 458 5.19 -17.58 11.96
N SER A 459 5.46 -16.51 11.20
CA SER A 459 6.78 -15.87 11.08
C SER A 459 7.37 -15.42 12.43
N ARG A 460 6.52 -15.31 13.46
CA ARG A 460 6.86 -14.92 14.83
C ARG A 460 7.46 -16.06 15.67
N PHE A 461 7.46 -17.30 15.18
CA PHE A 461 8.03 -18.45 15.88
C PHE A 461 9.47 -18.72 15.43
N ASP A 462 10.30 -19.20 16.36
CA ASP A 462 11.71 -19.54 16.07
C ASP A 462 11.88 -20.80 15.20
N ASP A 463 10.82 -21.60 15.02
CA ASP A 463 10.82 -22.81 14.18
C ASP A 463 9.51 -22.97 13.38
N GLU A 464 9.56 -23.74 12.30
CA GLU A 464 8.46 -23.92 11.36
C GLU A 464 7.39 -24.92 11.84
N THR A 465 7.48 -25.46 13.06
CA THR A 465 6.59 -26.53 13.54
C THR A 465 5.12 -26.13 13.51
N VAL A 466 4.81 -24.87 13.81
CA VAL A 466 3.43 -24.35 13.78
C VAL A 466 2.98 -24.14 12.34
N LEU A 467 3.86 -23.64 11.48
CA LEU A 467 3.59 -23.40 10.07
C LEU A 467 3.31 -24.71 9.31
N ASP A 468 4.14 -25.72 9.50
CA ASP A 468 3.97 -27.07 8.93
C ASP A 468 2.60 -27.66 9.28
N ARG A 469 2.15 -27.43 10.52
CA ARG A 469 0.82 -27.87 10.98
C ARG A 469 -0.29 -27.06 10.32
N CYS A 470 -0.11 -25.75 10.17
CA CYS A 470 -1.07 -24.93 9.42
C CYS A 470 -1.19 -25.45 7.99
N LYS A 471 -0.06 -25.72 7.30
CA LYS A 471 -0.03 -26.25 5.93
C LYS A 471 -0.80 -27.56 5.82
N LYS A 472 -0.57 -28.47 6.76
CA LYS A 472 -1.31 -29.75 6.83
C LYS A 472 -2.81 -29.54 7.04
N ILE A 473 -3.20 -28.72 8.01
CA ILE A 473 -4.61 -28.45 8.33
C ILE A 473 -5.31 -27.81 7.13
N THR A 474 -4.67 -26.85 6.46
CA THR A 474 -5.22 -26.18 5.27
C THR A 474 -5.40 -27.18 4.13
N GLY A 475 -4.40 -28.04 3.87
CA GLY A 475 -4.51 -29.11 2.86
C GLY A 475 -5.66 -30.07 3.15
N ASP A 476 -5.77 -30.56 4.40
CA ASP A 476 -6.85 -31.47 4.82
C ASP A 476 -8.24 -30.81 4.64
N LEU A 477 -8.36 -29.49 4.83
CA LEU A 477 -9.59 -28.74 4.64
C LEU A 477 -9.90 -28.45 3.16
N PHE A 478 -8.86 -28.24 2.34
CA PHE A 478 -8.98 -28.05 0.90
C PHE A 478 -9.50 -29.31 0.20
N ASP A 479 -8.91 -30.47 0.54
CA ASP A 479 -9.29 -31.77 -0.02
C ASP A 479 -10.64 -32.30 0.50
N HIS A 480 -11.24 -31.64 1.50
CA HIS A 480 -12.45 -32.11 2.14
C HIS A 480 -13.66 -31.97 1.19
N PRO A 481 -14.50 -33.02 1.00
CA PRO A 481 -15.57 -33.05 -0.01
C PRO A 481 -16.70 -32.02 0.21
N ALA A 482 -16.77 -31.42 1.39
CA ALA A 482 -17.72 -30.35 1.71
C ALA A 482 -17.19 -28.93 1.43
N THR A 483 -15.97 -28.81 0.89
CA THR A 483 -15.29 -27.57 0.52
C THR A 483 -15.43 -26.44 1.55
N PRO A 484 -15.07 -26.70 2.83
CA PRO A 484 -15.37 -25.80 3.93
C PRO A 484 -14.70 -24.43 3.83
N LEU A 485 -13.54 -24.33 3.18
CA LEU A 485 -12.79 -23.09 3.01
C LEU A 485 -13.52 -22.06 2.13
N LEU A 486 -14.41 -22.50 1.23
CA LEU A 486 -15.20 -21.63 0.34
C LEU A 486 -16.29 -20.84 1.05
N ARG A 487 -16.50 -21.07 2.35
CA ARG A 487 -17.62 -20.48 3.10
C ARG A 487 -17.16 -19.81 4.37
N GLY A 488 -17.76 -18.65 4.63
CA GLY A 488 -17.48 -17.85 5.81
C GLY A 488 -16.13 -17.15 5.75
N ASP A 489 -15.85 -16.37 6.78
CA ASP A 489 -14.76 -15.40 6.77
C ASP A 489 -13.35 -16.02 6.65
N VAL A 490 -12.53 -15.46 5.73
CA VAL A 490 -11.17 -15.94 5.41
C VAL A 490 -10.17 -15.68 6.53
N ILE A 491 -10.28 -14.54 7.22
CA ILE A 491 -9.42 -14.15 8.33
C ILE A 491 -9.75 -15.05 9.54
N LEU A 492 -11.03 -15.31 9.80
CA LEU A 492 -11.47 -16.21 10.86
C LEU A 492 -11.05 -17.67 10.62
N TRP A 493 -11.01 -18.12 9.35
CA TRP A 493 -10.42 -19.41 9.00
C TRP A 493 -8.93 -19.47 9.33
N SER A 494 -8.17 -18.44 8.94
CA SER A 494 -6.74 -18.30 9.24
C SER A 494 -6.48 -18.37 10.74
N ALA A 495 -7.21 -17.57 11.52
CA ALA A 495 -7.13 -17.56 12.98
C ALA A 495 -7.45 -18.93 13.60
N ALA A 496 -8.46 -19.64 13.08
CA ALA A 496 -8.84 -20.96 13.59
C ALA A 496 -7.81 -22.05 13.25
N ILE A 497 -7.18 -21.97 12.08
CA ILE A 497 -6.12 -22.88 11.64
C ILE A 497 -4.89 -22.69 12.52
N VAL A 498 -4.39 -21.44 12.66
CA VAL A 498 -3.25 -21.10 13.53
C VAL A 498 -3.51 -21.49 14.98
N TYR A 499 -4.71 -21.21 15.50
CA TYR A 499 -5.08 -21.62 16.86
C TYR A 499 -5.06 -23.14 17.04
N THR A 500 -5.53 -23.87 16.03
CA THR A 500 -5.52 -25.34 16.06
C THR A 500 -4.10 -25.88 15.98
N ALA A 501 -3.26 -25.36 15.09
CA ALA A 501 -1.85 -25.72 14.96
C ALA A 501 -1.07 -25.45 16.26
N CYS A 502 -1.21 -24.26 16.85
CA CYS A 502 -0.61 -23.89 18.13
C CYS A 502 -1.05 -24.81 19.29
N ARG A 503 -2.34 -25.19 19.31
CA ARG A 503 -2.86 -26.12 20.33
C ARG A 503 -2.31 -27.53 20.13
N ASP A 504 -2.21 -27.99 18.88
CA ASP A 504 -1.70 -29.34 18.56
C ASP A 504 -0.19 -29.44 18.76
N ALA A 505 0.53 -28.32 18.65
CA ALA A 505 1.93 -28.17 19.07
C ALA A 505 2.10 -28.05 20.61
N GLY A 506 1.01 -28.00 21.38
CA GLY A 506 1.05 -27.90 22.84
C GLY A 506 1.36 -26.50 23.41
N LEU A 507 1.41 -25.48 22.55
CA LEU A 507 1.66 -24.08 22.91
C LEU A 507 0.44 -23.45 23.60
N ILE A 508 -0.77 -23.89 23.23
CA ILE A 508 -2.04 -23.50 23.86
C ILE A 508 -2.60 -24.69 24.65
N ARG A 509 -2.59 -24.60 25.99
CA ARG A 509 -3.09 -25.67 26.86
C ARG A 509 -4.58 -25.51 27.21
N PRO A 510 -5.39 -26.59 27.18
CA PRO A 510 -6.78 -26.55 27.64
C PRO A 510 -6.84 -26.53 29.19
N GLY A 511 -7.26 -25.40 29.78
CA GLY A 511 -7.52 -25.29 31.23
C GLY A 511 -7.38 -23.87 31.80
N LYS A 512 -7.89 -23.64 33.03
CA LYS A 512 -7.74 -22.37 33.78
C LYS A 512 -6.26 -22.14 34.13
N GLY A 513 -5.54 -21.43 33.25
CA GLY A 513 -4.15 -21.01 33.49
C GLY A 513 -3.14 -21.40 32.41
N GLY A 514 -3.57 -22.00 31.28
CA GLY A 514 -2.69 -22.29 30.13
C GLY A 514 -2.53 -21.08 29.21
N SER A 515 -1.28 -20.67 28.98
CA SER A 515 -0.77 -19.62 28.06
C SER A 515 -1.85 -18.68 27.49
N PRO A 516 -2.47 -17.80 28.32
CA PRO A 516 -3.52 -16.87 27.85
C PRO A 516 -3.00 -15.97 26.72
N ARG A 517 -1.72 -15.61 26.81
CA ARG A 517 -1.03 -14.70 25.91
C ARG A 517 -1.08 -15.13 24.45
N LEU A 518 -0.67 -16.35 24.10
CA LEU A 518 -0.65 -16.74 22.68
C LEU A 518 -2.05 -16.82 22.07
N ALA A 519 -3.05 -17.27 22.83
CA ALA A 519 -4.44 -17.30 22.38
C ALA A 519 -5.04 -15.89 22.24
N GLU A 520 -4.59 -14.94 23.05
CA GLU A 520 -4.94 -13.51 22.97
C GLU A 520 -4.20 -12.84 21.80
N GLU A 521 -2.93 -13.18 21.58
CA GLU A 521 -2.11 -12.70 20.46
C GLU A 521 -2.68 -13.14 19.11
N ILE A 522 -3.16 -14.38 18.97
CA ILE A 522 -3.88 -14.82 17.76
C ILE A 522 -5.14 -13.97 17.57
N GLY A 523 -5.90 -13.71 18.64
CA GLY A 523 -7.09 -12.86 18.54
C GLY A 523 -6.79 -11.43 18.13
N LEU A 524 -5.73 -10.84 18.69
CA LEU A 524 -5.28 -9.48 18.37
C LEU A 524 -4.76 -9.37 16.93
N PHE A 525 -3.98 -10.35 16.48
CA PHE A 525 -3.41 -10.34 15.13
C PHE A 525 -4.48 -10.48 14.05
N PHE A 526 -5.48 -11.33 14.28
CA PHE A 526 -6.53 -11.60 13.30
C PHE A 526 -7.82 -10.80 13.52
N GLY A 527 -7.88 -9.84 14.44
CA GLY A 527 -9.08 -9.00 14.67
C GLY A 527 -10.28 -9.70 15.35
N PHE A 528 -10.15 -10.97 15.75
CA PHE A 528 -11.28 -11.74 16.30
C PHE A 528 -11.24 -11.95 17.81
N GLU A 529 -12.41 -11.81 18.43
CA GLU A 529 -12.60 -12.30 19.80
C GLU A 529 -12.23 -13.80 19.92
N ARG A 530 -11.57 -14.15 21.02
CA ARG A 530 -11.25 -15.53 21.37
C ARG A 530 -12.49 -16.45 21.44
N SER A 531 -13.68 -15.90 21.67
CA SER A 531 -14.96 -16.62 21.63
C SER A 531 -15.26 -17.11 20.21
N SER A 532 -15.18 -16.23 19.21
CA SER A 532 -15.38 -16.47 17.79
C SER A 532 -14.37 -17.48 17.23
N ILE A 533 -13.08 -17.30 17.52
CA ILE A 533 -12.02 -18.23 17.10
C ILE A 533 -12.28 -19.62 17.68
N ARG A 534 -12.61 -19.73 18.98
CA ARG A 534 -12.90 -21.05 19.60
C ARG A 534 -14.12 -21.73 19.00
N ASN A 535 -15.15 -20.98 18.64
CA ASN A 535 -16.34 -21.52 17.97
C ASN A 535 -15.97 -22.06 16.58
N LYS A 536 -15.19 -21.30 15.81
CA LYS A 536 -14.69 -21.73 14.49
C LYS A 536 -13.78 -22.96 14.62
N VAL A 537 -12.86 -22.99 15.59
CA VAL A 537 -11.99 -24.14 15.89
C VAL A 537 -12.80 -25.40 16.22
N ALA A 538 -13.91 -25.27 16.93
CA ALA A 538 -14.79 -26.40 17.24
C ALA A 538 -15.54 -26.93 16.01
N ALA A 539 -15.81 -26.07 15.02
CA ALA A 539 -16.38 -26.47 13.73
C ALA A 539 -15.29 -27.12 12.83
N LEU A 540 -14.12 -26.47 12.72
CA LEU A 540 -12.94 -26.93 11.97
C LEU A 540 -12.54 -28.35 12.39
N ARG A 541 -12.47 -28.63 13.70
CA ARG A 541 -12.09 -29.96 14.19
C ARG A 541 -13.04 -31.10 13.82
N LYS A 542 -14.28 -30.80 13.44
CA LYS A 542 -15.22 -31.84 12.97
C LYS A 542 -14.99 -32.21 11.50
N LEU A 543 -14.18 -31.43 10.80
CA LEU A 543 -13.87 -31.56 9.38
C LEU A 543 -12.48 -32.17 9.15
N LEU A 544 -11.61 -32.15 10.17
CA LEU A 544 -10.31 -32.79 10.09
C LEU A 544 -10.41 -34.31 10.30
N PRO A 545 -9.55 -35.10 9.63
CA PRO A 545 -9.41 -36.52 9.94
C PRO A 545 -8.93 -36.72 11.38
N ASP A 546 -9.37 -37.82 12.01
CA ASP A 546 -9.05 -38.20 13.40
C ASP A 546 -7.55 -38.37 13.69
#